data_AF-A0A2V9GME8-F1
#
_entry.id   AF-A0A2V9GME8-F1
#
_cell.length_a   1.000
_cell.length_b   1.000
_cell.length_c   1.000
_cell.angle_alpha   90.00
_cell.angle_beta   90.00
_cell.angle_gamma   90.00
#
_symmetry.space_group_name_H-M   'P 1'
#
loop_
_entity.id
_entity.type
_entity.pdbx_description
1 polymer ?
#
loop_
_entity_poly.entity_id
_entity_poly.type
_entity_poly.pdbx_seq_one_letter_code
_entity_poly.pdbx_strand_id
1 'polypeptide(L)'
;MSLLRSIAGGLRSLFRKERVGQELDEELNGFLEMAAEEKTKQGMSRNEAVRAVRLEQGNVEVTKEIVRAASWESFVESFWQDFRFGLRMQTKNPGFRAVAVLTLALGIGANAAIFNTANAVLWRTLPVADPQSLVRLIAVRQDHGESNSLPVGVAEELRRSGSIFSDVITRTDDGLS
;
A
#
# COMPACT_ATOMS: atom_id res chain seq x y z
N MET A 1 -2.80 -7.65 -8.89
CA MET A 1 -3.29 -7.34 -7.52
C MET A 1 -3.48 -8.62 -6.68
N SER A 2 -2.47 -9.50 -6.59
CA SER A 2 -2.55 -10.78 -5.84
C SER A 2 -1.92 -10.69 -4.44
N LEU A 3 -0.84 -9.91 -4.31
CA LEU A 3 -0.09 -9.73 -3.06
C LEU A 3 -0.88 -9.08 -1.92
N LEU A 4 -1.78 -8.14 -2.22
CA LEU A 4 -2.58 -7.46 -1.18
C LEU A 4 -3.64 -8.39 -0.57
N ARG A 5 -4.15 -9.38 -1.30
CA ARG A 5 -5.13 -10.34 -0.75
C ARG A 5 -4.47 -11.43 0.09
N SER A 6 -3.23 -11.84 -0.24
CA SER A 6 -2.47 -12.77 0.61
C SER A 6 -1.99 -12.09 1.89
N ILE A 7 -1.56 -10.82 1.80
CA ILE A 7 -1.21 -10.02 2.98
C ILE A 7 -2.44 -9.78 3.84
N ALA A 8 -3.60 -9.44 3.27
CA ALA A 8 -4.85 -9.25 4.02
C ALA A 8 -5.40 -10.56 4.62
N GLY A 9 -5.26 -11.69 3.92
CA GLY A 9 -5.61 -13.02 4.44
C GLY A 9 -4.70 -13.44 5.60
N GLY A 10 -3.39 -13.22 5.47
CA GLY A 10 -2.41 -13.37 6.54
C GLY A 10 -2.66 -12.40 7.70
N LEU A 11 -3.07 -11.16 7.41
CA LEU A 11 -3.42 -10.15 8.42
C LEU A 11 -4.66 -10.55 9.25
N ARG A 12 -5.57 -11.31 8.65
CA ARG A 12 -6.81 -11.77 9.29
C ARG A 12 -6.61 -13.10 10.05
N SER A 13 -5.67 -13.92 9.58
CA SER A 13 -5.04 -14.99 10.37
C SER A 13 -4.37 -14.43 11.64
N LEU A 14 -4.03 -13.13 11.66
CA LEU A 14 -3.38 -12.53 12.84
C LEU A 14 -4.22 -12.63 14.13
N PHE A 15 -5.53 -12.78 13.98
CA PHE A 15 -6.49 -12.66 15.07
C PHE A 15 -7.17 -13.97 15.46
N ARG A 16 -6.79 -15.11 14.86
CA ARG A 16 -7.51 -16.37 15.06
C ARG A 16 -6.61 -17.59 15.25
N LYS A 17 -5.74 -17.46 16.25
CA LYS A 17 -4.82 -18.46 16.81
C LYS A 17 -5.40 -19.87 16.93
N GLU A 18 -6.58 -19.99 17.53
CA GLU A 18 -7.18 -21.29 17.81
C GLU A 18 -7.64 -22.01 16.55
N ARG A 19 -8.10 -21.26 15.54
CA ARG A 19 -8.68 -21.89 14.35
C ARG A 19 -7.61 -22.40 13.39
N VAL A 20 -6.47 -21.71 13.27
CA VAL A 20 -5.35 -22.18 12.44
C VAL A 20 -4.68 -23.41 13.06
N GLY A 21 -4.58 -23.46 14.39
CA GLY A 21 -4.13 -24.67 15.09
C GLY A 21 -5.09 -25.84 14.89
N GLN A 22 -6.41 -25.61 14.99
CA GLN A 22 -7.42 -26.64 14.78
C GLN A 22 -7.45 -27.18 13.34
N GLU A 23 -7.28 -26.31 12.35
CA GLU A 23 -7.25 -26.70 10.93
C GLU A 23 -6.03 -27.57 10.61
N LEU A 24 -4.87 -27.25 11.19
CA LEU A 24 -3.66 -28.07 11.08
C LEU A 24 -3.82 -29.43 11.79
N ASP A 25 -4.51 -29.47 12.93
CA ASP A 25 -4.82 -30.70 13.67
C ASP A 25 -5.76 -31.61 12.86
N GLU A 26 -6.77 -31.04 12.21
CA GLU A 26 -7.70 -31.77 11.34
C GLU A 26 -6.98 -32.31 10.11
N GLU A 27 -6.14 -31.52 9.43
CA GLU A 27 -5.38 -31.98 8.27
C GLU A 27 -4.42 -33.12 8.63
N LEU A 28 -3.66 -32.99 9.72
CA LEU A 28 -2.72 -34.02 10.17
C LEU A 28 -3.44 -35.33 10.54
N ASN A 29 -4.56 -35.25 11.25
CA ASN A 29 -5.37 -36.43 11.57
C ASN A 29 -5.97 -37.07 10.31
N GLY A 30 -6.42 -36.26 9.34
CA GLY A 30 -6.92 -36.75 8.06
C GLY A 30 -5.84 -37.50 7.25
N PHE A 31 -4.59 -37.02 7.25
CA PHE A 31 -3.47 -37.73 6.63
C PHE A 31 -3.18 -39.07 7.30
N LEU A 32 -3.22 -39.12 8.64
CA LEU A 32 -3.03 -40.36 9.41
C LEU A 32 -4.12 -41.38 9.13
N GLU A 33 -5.38 -40.93 9.00
CA GLU A 33 -6.52 -41.80 8.72
C GLU A 33 -6.47 -42.37 7.30
N MET A 34 -6.18 -41.54 6.29
CA MET A 34 -5.96 -42.02 4.91
C MET A 34 -4.83 -43.05 4.83
N ALA A 35 -3.69 -42.80 5.49
CA ALA A 35 -2.58 -43.74 5.49
C ALA A 35 -2.94 -45.07 6.18
N ALA A 36 -3.76 -45.02 7.24
CA ALA A 36 -4.24 -46.22 7.91
C ALA A 36 -5.23 -47.01 7.04
N GLU A 37 -6.12 -46.33 6.32
CA GLU A 37 -7.03 -46.98 5.36
C GLU A 37 -6.28 -47.65 4.21
N GLU A 38 -5.24 -47.00 3.68
CA GLU A 38 -4.37 -47.55 2.64
C GLU A 38 -3.74 -48.88 3.09
N LYS A 39 -3.20 -48.92 4.31
CA LYS A 39 -2.61 -50.15 4.90
C LYS A 39 -3.67 -51.21 5.21
N THR A 40 -4.88 -50.79 5.55
CA THR A 40 -6.02 -51.69 5.75
C THR A 40 -6.42 -52.35 4.42
N LYS A 41 -6.43 -51.59 3.31
CA LYS A 41 -6.65 -52.11 1.95
C LYS A 41 -5.56 -53.08 1.50
N GLN A 42 -4.33 -52.91 2.01
CA GLN A 42 -3.21 -53.83 1.78
C GLN A 42 -3.26 -55.11 2.63
N GLY A 43 -4.32 -55.30 3.43
CA GLY A 43 -4.59 -56.54 4.17
C GLY A 43 -4.21 -56.49 5.66
N MET A 44 -3.75 -55.35 6.20
CA MET A 44 -3.59 -55.21 7.65
C MET A 44 -4.92 -55.02 8.36
N SER A 45 -5.01 -55.50 9.60
CA SER A 45 -6.14 -55.17 10.47
C SER A 45 -6.13 -53.67 10.81
N ARG A 46 -7.31 -53.05 10.98
CA ARG A 46 -7.44 -51.60 11.27
C ARG A 46 -6.57 -51.13 12.45
N ASN A 47 -6.49 -51.94 13.51
CA ASN A 47 -5.68 -51.63 14.68
C ASN A 47 -4.16 -51.71 14.41
N GLU A 48 -3.72 -52.66 13.58
CA GLU A 48 -2.31 -52.76 13.18
C GLU A 48 -1.93 -51.66 12.19
N ALA A 49 -2.81 -51.32 11.26
CA ALA A 49 -2.61 -50.25 10.29
C ALA A 49 -2.39 -48.89 10.96
N VAL A 50 -3.25 -48.51 11.91
CA VAL A 50 -3.10 -47.25 12.68
C VAL A 50 -1.80 -47.25 13.49
N ARG A 51 -1.44 -48.40 14.09
CA ARG A 51 -0.20 -48.52 14.88
C ARG A 51 1.05 -48.44 14.00
N ALA A 52 1.04 -49.07 12.83
CA ALA A 52 2.13 -49.04 11.87
C ALA A 52 2.36 -47.62 11.32
N VAL A 53 1.29 -46.90 10.97
CA VAL A 53 1.37 -45.51 10.48
C VAL A 53 1.95 -44.57 11.54
N ARG A 54 1.53 -44.72 12.81
CA ARG A 54 2.09 -43.92 13.92
C ARG A 54 3.58 -44.19 14.16
N LEU A 55 4.04 -45.41 13.91
CA LEU A 55 5.45 -45.75 14.03
C LEU A 55 6.28 -45.25 12.84
N GLU A 56 5.71 -45.24 11.63
CA GLU A 56 6.38 -44.77 10.40
C GLU A 56 6.43 -43.25 10.27
N GLN A 57 5.40 -42.51 10.68
CA GLN A 57 5.39 -41.03 10.57
C GLN A 57 6.32 -40.32 11.57
N GLY A 58 6.85 -41.03 12.56
CA GLY A 58 7.68 -40.43 13.60
C GLY A 58 6.88 -39.52 14.55
N ASN A 59 7.57 -38.63 15.27
CA ASN A 59 6.95 -37.79 16.29
C ASN A 59 6.19 -36.62 15.65
N VAL A 60 4.94 -36.86 15.27
CA VAL A 60 3.99 -35.87 14.73
C VAL A 60 3.92 -34.61 15.61
N GLU A 61 4.12 -34.76 16.92
CA GLU A 61 4.12 -33.66 17.88
C GLU A 61 5.29 -32.69 17.65
N VAL A 62 6.44 -33.18 17.18
CA VAL A 62 7.61 -32.34 16.83
C VAL A 62 7.32 -31.54 15.57
N THR A 63 6.73 -32.13 14.55
CA THR A 63 6.32 -31.42 13.33
C THR A 63 5.31 -30.32 13.66
N LYS A 64 4.38 -30.63 14.56
CA LYS A 64 3.38 -29.69 15.07
C LYS A 64 4.01 -28.54 15.85
N GLU A 65 5.01 -28.83 16.70
CA GLU A 65 5.79 -27.81 17.40
C GLU A 65 6.56 -26.92 16.43
N ILE A 66 7.18 -27.47 15.39
CA ILE A 66 7.93 -26.71 14.39
C ILE A 66 7.02 -25.76 13.63
N VAL A 67 5.84 -26.23 13.19
CA VAL A 67 4.86 -25.38 12.49
C VAL A 67 4.27 -24.33 13.42
N ARG A 68 4.06 -24.68 14.70
CA ARG A 68 3.58 -23.74 15.72
C ARG A 68 4.64 -22.70 16.09
N ALA A 69 5.91 -23.07 16.10
CA ALA A 69 7.05 -22.17 16.34
C ALA A 69 7.34 -21.28 15.12
N ALA A 70 7.12 -21.79 13.92
CA ALA A 70 7.17 -21.04 12.66
C ALA A 70 5.86 -20.30 12.34
N SER A 71 4.89 -20.31 13.27
CA SER A 71 3.65 -19.56 13.10
C SER A 71 3.94 -18.06 13.03
N TRP A 72 3.13 -17.36 12.24
CA TRP A 72 3.25 -15.91 12.08
C TRP A 72 3.15 -15.17 13.44
N GLU A 73 2.51 -15.75 14.45
CA GLU A 73 2.39 -15.20 15.82
C GLU A 73 3.75 -15.04 16.47
N SER A 74 4.58 -16.07 16.40
CA SER A 74 5.95 -16.08 16.90
C SER A 74 6.79 -15.01 16.21
N PHE A 75 6.58 -14.82 14.90
CA PHE A 75 7.23 -13.74 14.14
C PHE A 75 6.80 -12.34 14.60
N VAL A 76 5.51 -12.12 14.87
CA VAL A 76 5.02 -10.80 15.32
C VAL A 76 5.43 -10.49 16.75
N GLU A 77 5.39 -11.48 17.64
CA GLU A 77 5.86 -11.32 19.02
C GLU A 77 7.37 -11.01 19.04
N SER A 78 8.17 -11.78 18.30
CA SER A 78 9.61 -11.55 18.14
C SER A 78 9.89 -10.17 17.55
N PHE A 79 9.21 -9.78 16.47
CA PHE A 79 9.35 -8.47 15.86
C PHE A 79 9.02 -7.33 16.84
N TRP A 80 7.95 -7.47 17.63
CA TRP A 80 7.57 -6.48 18.62
C TRP A 80 8.60 -6.37 19.76
N GLN A 81 9.15 -7.51 20.18
CA GLN A 81 10.18 -7.59 21.20
C GLN A 81 11.46 -6.90 20.72
N ASP A 82 11.90 -7.18 19.49
CA ASP A 82 13.05 -6.57 18.84
C ASP A 82 12.83 -5.07 18.60
N PHE A 83 11.65 -4.66 18.15
CA PHE A 83 11.30 -3.25 17.97
C PHE A 83 11.39 -2.49 19.29
N ARG A 84 10.79 -3.02 20.37
CA ARG A 84 10.84 -2.41 21.70
C ARG A 84 12.26 -2.38 22.25
N PHE A 85 13.04 -3.43 22.00
CA PHE A 85 14.45 -3.49 22.38
C PHE A 85 15.27 -2.42 21.64
N GLY A 86 15.11 -2.29 20.33
CA GLY A 86 15.76 -1.27 19.51
C GLY A 86 15.38 0.16 19.94
N LEU A 87 14.11 0.39 20.27
CA LEU A 87 13.64 1.68 20.77
C LEU A 87 14.30 2.04 22.11
N ARG A 88 14.39 1.05 23.03
CA ARG A 88 15.08 1.21 24.32
C ARG A 88 16.59 1.42 24.13
N MET A 89 17.21 0.75 23.17
CA MET A 89 18.64 0.95 22.88
C MET A 89 18.91 2.36 22.34
N GLN A 90 18.02 2.91 21.50
CA GLN A 90 18.10 4.31 21.11
C GLN A 90 17.94 5.28 22.30
N THR A 91 17.20 4.92 23.37
CA THR A 91 17.05 5.83 24.54
C THR A 91 18.34 5.95 25.33
N LYS A 92 19.20 4.93 25.25
CA LYS A 92 20.49 4.88 25.95
C LYS A 92 21.57 5.70 25.24
N ASN A 93 21.43 5.94 23.94
CA ASN A 93 22.39 6.69 23.12
C ASN A 93 21.75 7.94 22.51
N PRO A 94 21.57 9.03 23.29
CA PRO A 94 20.82 10.21 22.88
C PRO A 94 21.43 10.93 21.67
N GLY A 95 22.76 10.89 21.50
CA GLY A 95 23.44 11.52 20.35
C GLY A 95 23.06 10.89 19.00
N PHE A 96 23.12 9.56 18.91
CA PHE A 96 22.74 8.84 17.68
C PHE A 96 21.25 9.05 17.34
N ARG A 97 20.39 9.01 18.37
CA ARG A 97 18.96 9.30 18.21
C ARG A 97 18.73 10.70 17.66
N ALA A 98 19.40 11.73 18.20
CA ALA A 98 19.23 13.10 17.73
C ALA A 98 19.59 13.24 16.25
N VAL A 99 20.73 12.68 15.82
CA VAL A 99 21.15 12.68 14.42
C VAL A 99 20.14 11.95 13.54
N ALA A 100 19.68 10.77 13.95
CA ALA A 100 18.71 9.99 13.19
C ALA A 100 17.37 10.74 13.03
N VAL A 101 16.86 11.33 14.12
CA VAL A 101 15.61 12.10 14.12
C VAL A 101 15.74 13.35 13.25
N LEU A 102 16.83 14.11 13.39
CA LEU A 102 17.07 15.32 12.58
C LEU A 102 17.18 14.99 11.09
N THR A 103 17.89 13.91 10.74
CA THR A 103 18.04 13.47 9.35
C THR A 103 16.68 13.07 8.75
N LEU A 104 15.88 12.31 9.50
CA LEU A 104 14.54 11.90 9.08
C LEU A 104 13.62 13.10 8.94
N ALA A 105 13.63 14.01 9.92
CA ALA A 105 12.84 15.24 9.90
C ALA A 105 13.21 16.13 8.71
N LEU A 106 14.51 16.28 8.43
CA LEU A 106 14.99 17.05 7.28
C LEU A 106 14.56 16.40 5.96
N GLY A 107 14.71 15.08 5.81
CA GLY A 107 14.32 14.38 4.59
C GLY A 107 12.81 14.46 4.31
N ILE A 108 11.99 14.21 5.34
CA ILE A 108 10.53 14.32 5.24
C ILE A 108 10.12 15.77 4.98
N GLY A 109 10.66 16.71 5.75
CA GLY A 109 10.32 18.13 5.67
C GLY A 109 10.74 18.77 4.34
N ALA A 110 11.94 18.45 3.85
CA ALA A 110 12.43 18.94 2.55
C ALA A 110 11.56 18.41 1.41
N ASN A 111 11.26 17.11 1.39
CA ASN A 111 10.38 16.53 0.37
C ASN A 111 8.98 17.15 0.43
N ALA A 112 8.39 17.27 1.62
CA ALA A 112 7.09 17.91 1.80
C ALA A 112 7.11 19.38 1.37
N ALA A 113 8.17 20.14 1.68
CA ALA A 113 8.31 21.54 1.29
C ALA A 113 8.45 21.70 -0.23
N ILE A 114 9.22 20.83 -0.89
CA ILE A 114 9.34 20.81 -2.35
C ILE A 114 7.98 20.54 -2.99
N PHE A 115 7.27 19.50 -2.55
CA PHE A 115 5.95 19.19 -3.08
C PHE A 115 4.93 20.29 -2.79
N ASN A 116 4.93 20.88 -1.60
CA ASN A 116 4.05 21.98 -1.26
C ASN A 116 4.34 23.22 -2.10
N THR A 117 5.62 23.55 -2.31
CA THR A 117 6.03 24.67 -3.15
C THR A 117 5.73 24.41 -4.62
N ALA A 118 6.00 23.21 -5.12
CA ALA A 118 5.65 22.79 -6.47
C ALA A 118 4.13 22.85 -6.67
N ASN A 119 3.34 22.40 -5.70
CA ASN A 119 1.89 22.53 -5.76
C ASN A 119 1.45 24.01 -5.75
N ALA A 120 2.06 24.84 -4.90
CA ALA A 120 1.73 26.27 -4.83
C ALA A 120 2.13 27.07 -6.09
N VAL A 121 3.22 26.69 -6.76
CA VAL A 121 3.79 27.41 -7.91
C VAL A 121 3.31 26.81 -9.23
N LEU A 122 3.41 25.49 -9.38
CA LEU A 122 3.10 24.77 -10.62
C LEU A 122 1.61 24.39 -10.70
N TRP A 123 0.95 24.20 -9.56
CA TRP A 123 -0.48 23.83 -9.46
C TRP A 123 -1.29 24.89 -8.72
N ARG A 124 -0.88 26.17 -8.84
CA ARG A 124 -1.74 27.27 -8.43
C ARG A 124 -3.05 27.08 -9.19
N THR A 125 -4.06 26.57 -8.49
CA THR A 125 -5.43 26.51 -8.99
C THR A 125 -5.69 27.94 -9.40
N LEU A 126 -5.86 28.20 -10.70
CA LEU A 126 -6.40 29.49 -11.09
C LEU A 126 -7.66 29.65 -10.21
N PRO A 127 -7.85 30.79 -9.53
CA PRO A 127 -8.97 31.00 -8.62
C PRO A 127 -10.26 31.13 -9.45
N VAL A 128 -10.63 30.05 -10.12
CA VAL A 128 -11.82 29.90 -10.94
C VAL A 128 -12.69 28.92 -10.19
N ALA A 129 -13.89 29.37 -9.85
CA ALA A 129 -14.84 28.60 -9.04
C ALA A 129 -15.19 27.24 -9.67
N ASP A 130 -15.08 27.13 -11.00
CA ASP A 130 -15.28 25.91 -11.76
C ASP A 130 -14.12 25.70 -12.77
N PRO A 131 -13.14 24.82 -12.48
CA PRO A 131 -12.07 24.50 -13.41
C PRO A 131 -12.54 23.84 -14.71
N GLN A 132 -13.73 23.23 -14.74
CA GLN A 132 -14.27 22.57 -15.93
C GLN A 132 -14.88 23.55 -16.93
N SER A 133 -15.21 24.77 -16.49
CA SER A 133 -15.72 25.83 -17.35
C SER A 133 -14.62 26.64 -18.05
N LEU A 134 -13.35 26.25 -17.88
CA LEU A 134 -12.21 26.90 -18.51
C LEU A 134 -12.13 26.54 -20.00
N VAL A 135 -12.23 27.56 -20.85
CA VAL A 135 -12.05 27.43 -22.30
C VAL A 135 -10.87 28.25 -22.78
N ARG A 136 -10.08 27.71 -23.72
CA ARG A 136 -9.00 28.41 -24.40
C ARG A 136 -9.51 28.95 -25.73
N LEU A 137 -9.47 30.26 -25.91
CA LEU A 137 -9.78 30.91 -27.18
C LEU A 137 -8.52 30.95 -28.06
N ILE A 138 -8.62 30.49 -29.30
CA ILE A 138 -7.53 30.48 -30.30
C ILE A 138 -8.05 31.20 -31.54
N ALA A 139 -7.29 32.16 -32.07
CA ALA A 139 -7.61 32.80 -33.34
C ALA A 139 -7.00 31.99 -34.49
N VAL A 140 -7.84 31.51 -35.40
CA VAL A 140 -7.36 30.89 -36.63
C VAL A 140 -7.31 31.96 -37.70
N ARG A 141 -6.10 32.30 -38.18
CA ARG A 141 -5.93 33.21 -39.30
C ARG A 141 -5.98 32.41 -40.59
N GLN A 142 -6.84 32.82 -41.52
CA GLN A 142 -7.17 32.05 -42.73
C GLN A 142 -5.99 31.87 -43.70
N ASP A 143 -4.90 32.63 -43.56
CA ASP A 143 -3.74 32.68 -44.47
C ASP A 143 -2.43 32.11 -43.88
N HIS A 144 -2.30 31.93 -42.56
CA HIS A 144 -1.00 31.67 -41.91
C HIS A 144 -1.01 30.66 -40.74
N GLY A 145 -2.00 29.77 -40.67
CA GLY A 145 -2.08 28.74 -39.63
C GLY A 145 -2.57 29.29 -38.28
N GLU A 146 -2.71 28.41 -37.28
CA GLU A 146 -3.22 28.77 -35.95
C GLU A 146 -2.37 29.88 -35.33
N SER A 147 -3.03 30.99 -34.97
CA SER A 147 -2.40 32.07 -34.22
C SER A 147 -2.81 31.97 -32.76
N ASN A 148 -1.84 31.70 -31.90
CA ASN A 148 -2.06 31.66 -30.45
C ASN A 148 -2.27 33.06 -29.82
N SER A 149 -2.27 34.12 -30.62
CA SER A 149 -2.49 35.49 -30.17
C SER A 149 -3.84 36.03 -30.65
N LEU A 150 -4.62 36.56 -29.70
CA LEU A 150 -5.83 37.32 -29.99
C LEU A 150 -5.48 38.82 -29.96
N PRO A 151 -6.01 39.64 -30.88
CA PRO A 151 -5.89 41.08 -30.77
C PRO A 151 -6.50 41.59 -29.46
N VAL A 152 -5.81 42.50 -28.77
CA VAL A 152 -6.21 43.01 -27.44
C VAL A 152 -7.65 43.54 -27.43
N GLY A 153 -8.07 44.22 -28.51
CA GLY A 153 -9.44 44.75 -28.62
C GLY A 153 -10.53 43.67 -28.60
N VAL A 154 -10.24 42.46 -29.10
CA VAL A 154 -11.19 41.33 -29.03
C VAL A 154 -11.33 40.84 -27.59
N ALA A 155 -10.23 40.80 -26.83
CA ALA A 155 -10.28 40.44 -25.42
C ALA A 155 -11.04 41.48 -24.57
N GLU A 156 -10.85 42.77 -24.86
CA GLU A 156 -11.60 43.85 -24.20
C GLU A 156 -13.09 43.79 -24.51
N GLU A 157 -13.46 43.51 -25.76
CA GLU A 157 -14.86 43.38 -26.15
C GLU A 157 -15.51 42.16 -25.46
N LEU A 158 -14.82 41.03 -25.36
CA LEU A 158 -15.30 39.85 -24.62
C LEU A 158 -15.49 40.13 -23.13
N ARG A 159 -14.59 40.91 -22.51
CA ARG A 159 -14.76 41.39 -21.12
C ARG A 159 -15.96 42.31 -20.99
N ARG A 160 -16.23 43.18 -21.97
CA ARG A 160 -17.34 44.14 -21.96
C ARG A 160 -18.70 43.52 -22.26
N SER A 161 -18.77 42.54 -23.15
CA SER A 161 -20.02 41.95 -23.62
C SER A 161 -20.72 41.08 -22.55
N GLY A 162 -19.98 40.61 -21.53
CA GLY A 162 -20.47 40.13 -20.23
C GLY A 162 -21.49 38.96 -20.21
N SER A 163 -21.89 38.44 -21.37
CA SER A 163 -23.04 37.53 -21.49
C SER A 163 -22.67 36.08 -21.75
N ILE A 164 -21.44 35.80 -22.18
CA ILE A 164 -20.99 34.44 -22.59
C ILE A 164 -19.94 33.87 -21.64
N PHE A 165 -19.05 34.72 -21.10
CA PHE A 165 -17.98 34.31 -20.18
C PHE A 165 -18.13 35.06 -18.86
N SER A 166 -17.98 34.34 -17.75
CA SER A 166 -18.00 34.95 -16.41
C SER A 166 -16.79 35.85 -16.15
N ASP A 167 -15.64 35.53 -16.77
CA ASP A 167 -14.42 36.34 -16.72
C ASP A 167 -13.48 35.96 -17.89
N VAL A 168 -12.53 36.84 -18.23
CA VAL A 168 -11.55 36.62 -19.30
C VAL A 168 -10.15 37.01 -18.81
N ILE A 169 -9.25 36.03 -18.75
CA ILE A 169 -7.84 36.22 -18.41
C ILE A 169 -7.01 36.18 -19.69
N THR A 170 -6.13 37.16 -19.87
CA THR A 170 -5.22 37.21 -21.02
C THR A 170 -3.78 36.99 -20.57
N ARG A 171 -2.98 36.34 -21.41
CA ARG A 171 -1.54 36.24 -21.24
C ARG A 171 -0.89 37.01 -22.38
N THR A 172 -0.24 38.11 -22.05
CA THR A 172 0.64 38.84 -22.96
C THR A 172 2.07 38.34 -22.78
N ASP A 173 2.95 38.64 -23.73
CA ASP A 173 4.37 38.25 -23.61
C ASP A 173 5.05 38.91 -22.39
N ASP A 174 4.43 39.95 -21.84
CA ASP A 174 4.87 40.70 -20.66
C ASP A 174 4.38 40.09 -19.33
N GLY A 175 3.45 39.11 -19.34
CA GLY A 175 2.89 38.48 -18.15
C GLY A 175 1.39 38.13 -18.22
N LEU A 176 0.80 37.82 -17.06
CA LEU A 176 -0.66 37.62 -16.91
C LEU A 176 -1.33 38.98 -16.62
N SER A 177 -2.42 39.31 -17.33
CA SER A 177 -3.20 40.55 -17.17
C SER A 177 -4.69 40.35 -17.46
#